data_AF-A0A7X7Z4I1-F1
#
_entry.id   AF-A0A7X7Z4I1-F1
#
_cell.length_a   1.000
_cell.length_b   1.000
_cell.length_c   1.000
_cell.angle_alpha   90.00
_cell.angle_beta   90.00
_cell.angle_gamma   90.00
#
_symmetry.space_group_name_H-M   'P 1'
#
loop_
_entity.id
_entity.type
_entity.pdbx_description
1 polymer ?
#
loop_
_entity_poly.entity_id
_entity_poly.type
_entity_poly.pdbx_seq_one_letter_code
_entity_poly.pdbx_strand_id
1 'polypeptide(L)'
;MKFKSISVLAMILAFALLAGCANTGNNATSAPAKKYTDSEVVAWVNDQPIPKEQLEKVVAEAPEYIQAQLKTEAGKRNMVDTMVQAELVYQKAVQEGYLNKPEVQAKLDMVKKQVVVGEYLQGLIKAAIKQPTDEELRKFYDSNPQMAKMDFEQVKGMIAQRLTQQQQMEEYNKIVNQLKTTAKIKINEQNLGPFAPEAPQPQMPGMMGGEGMMAPEGAPAAPAAPAPAKPEDKAPAKK
;
A
#
# COMPACT_ATOMS: atom_id res chain seq x y z
N MET A 1 28.09 -81.75 2.22
CA MET A 1 27.03 -81.73 1.21
C MET A 1 25.92 -80.79 1.69
N LYS A 2 25.62 -79.75 0.89
CA LYS A 2 24.33 -79.04 0.67
C LYS A 2 23.53 -78.53 1.89
N PHE A 3 22.84 -77.38 1.89
CA PHE A 3 22.83 -76.09 1.18
C PHE A 3 21.63 -75.33 1.81
N LYS A 4 21.81 -74.09 2.28
CA LYS A 4 20.94 -72.88 2.12
C LYS A 4 20.94 -71.99 3.37
N SER A 5 21.59 -70.80 3.37
CA SER A 5 21.09 -69.46 2.97
C SER A 5 19.78 -69.05 3.68
N ILE A 6 19.57 -67.86 4.28
CA ILE A 6 19.99 -66.48 3.98
C ILE A 6 19.58 -65.54 5.15
N SER A 7 20.34 -64.45 5.32
CA SER A 7 20.08 -63.09 5.88
C SER A 7 19.35 -62.87 7.24
N VAL A 8 19.84 -62.11 8.24
CA VAL A 8 20.66 -60.86 8.38
C VAL A 8 19.83 -59.64 8.81
N LEU A 9 20.31 -58.96 9.86
CA LEU A 9 20.04 -57.58 10.35
C LEU A 9 18.61 -57.26 10.89
N ALA A 10 18.37 -56.32 11.80
CA ALA A 10 19.18 -55.39 12.60
C ALA A 10 18.28 -54.85 13.73
N MET A 11 18.81 -54.81 14.94
CA MET A 11 18.34 -53.95 16.04
C MET A 11 19.31 -52.77 16.08
N ILE A 12 18.86 -51.53 16.33
CA ILE A 12 19.51 -50.55 17.26
C ILE A 12 18.98 -49.10 17.08
N LEU A 13 18.59 -48.57 18.26
CA LEU A 13 18.56 -47.19 18.79
C LEU A 13 17.89 -46.05 18.02
N ALA A 14 16.78 -45.61 18.63
CA ALA A 14 16.26 -44.26 18.56
C ALA A 14 17.24 -43.26 19.22
N PHE A 15 17.70 -42.28 18.44
CA PHE A 15 18.31 -41.05 18.93
C PHE A 15 17.29 -39.92 18.74
N ALA A 16 16.79 -39.39 19.86
CA ALA A 16 15.95 -38.21 19.89
C ALA A 16 16.82 -36.97 19.63
N LEU A 17 16.57 -36.27 18.52
CA LEU A 17 17.10 -34.94 18.25
C LEU A 17 15.95 -33.93 18.34
N LEU A 18 15.98 -33.16 19.43
CA LEU A 18 15.26 -31.91 19.60
C LEU A 18 15.81 -30.87 18.61
N ALA A 19 15.13 -30.71 17.47
CA ALA A 19 15.26 -29.52 16.64
C ALA A 19 14.22 -28.50 17.10
N GLY A 20 14.65 -27.58 17.98
CA GLY A 20 13.91 -26.36 18.27
C GLY A 20 14.07 -25.39 17.10
N CYS A 21 13.00 -25.18 16.34
CA CYS A 21 12.80 -23.96 15.57
C CYS A 21 11.65 -23.17 16.22
N ALA A 22 12.00 -22.35 17.20
CA ALA A 22 11.17 -21.23 17.59
C ALA A 22 11.32 -20.13 16.53
N ASN A 23 10.40 -20.11 15.56
CA ASN A 23 10.01 -18.87 14.87
C ASN A 23 8.52 -18.93 14.54
N THR A 24 7.68 -18.87 15.58
CA THR A 24 6.23 -18.70 15.40
C THR A 24 5.92 -17.22 15.55
N GLY A 25 5.80 -16.55 14.42
CA GLY A 25 5.49 -15.13 14.36
C GLY A 25 5.20 -14.65 12.94
N ASN A 26 4.53 -15.46 12.13
CA ASN A 26 3.85 -14.98 10.93
C ASN A 26 2.73 -15.96 10.55
N ASN A 27 1.67 -15.98 11.37
CA ASN A 27 0.35 -16.43 10.92
C ASN A 27 -0.26 -15.30 10.08
N ALA A 28 0.25 -15.12 8.86
CA ALA A 28 -0.59 -14.66 7.78
C ALA A 28 -1.30 -15.92 7.26
N THR A 29 -2.44 -16.24 7.87
CA THR A 29 -3.38 -17.20 7.31
C THR A 29 -3.73 -16.70 5.92
N SER A 30 -3.11 -17.26 4.89
CA SER A 30 -3.51 -17.01 3.51
C SER A 30 -4.94 -17.52 3.38
N ALA A 31 -5.88 -16.57 3.26
CA ALA A 31 -7.23 -16.91 2.87
C ALA A 31 -7.16 -17.79 1.60
N PRO A 32 -7.98 -18.85 1.49
CA PRO A 32 -7.96 -19.70 0.31
C PRO A 32 -8.21 -18.83 -0.92
N ALA A 33 -7.28 -18.90 -1.89
CA ALA A 33 -7.41 -18.17 -3.14
C ALA A 33 -8.73 -18.57 -3.81
N LYS A 34 -9.56 -17.58 -4.17
CA LYS A 34 -10.79 -17.78 -4.95
C LYS A 34 -10.42 -18.62 -6.18
N LYS A 35 -11.09 -19.76 -6.39
CA LYS A 35 -10.96 -20.53 -7.63
C LYS A 35 -11.76 -19.83 -8.72
N TYR A 36 -11.13 -19.60 -9.87
CA TYR A 36 -11.78 -18.96 -11.02
C TYR A 36 -12.12 -20.00 -12.08
N THR A 37 -13.23 -19.77 -12.78
CA THR A 37 -13.60 -20.49 -14.01
C THR A 37 -13.16 -19.72 -15.25
N ASP A 38 -13.04 -20.38 -16.40
CA ASP A 38 -12.67 -19.72 -17.66
C ASP A 38 -13.61 -18.57 -18.04
N SER A 39 -14.89 -18.66 -17.69
CA SER A 39 -15.88 -17.59 -17.93
C SER A 39 -15.68 -16.34 -17.07
N GLU A 40 -14.94 -16.45 -15.98
CA GLU A 40 -14.67 -15.34 -15.04
C GLU A 40 -13.31 -14.66 -15.30
N VAL A 41 -12.54 -15.16 -16.26
CA VAL A 41 -11.15 -14.77 -16.51
C VAL A 41 -11.02 -14.19 -17.91
N VAL A 42 -10.25 -13.11 -18.04
CA VAL A 42 -9.97 -12.48 -19.35
C VAL A 42 -8.66 -12.96 -19.96
N ALA A 43 -7.74 -13.47 -19.14
CA ALA A 43 -6.49 -14.11 -19.57
C ALA A 43 -5.88 -14.97 -18.45
N TRP A 44 -5.11 -15.99 -18.82
CA TRP A 44 -4.27 -16.77 -17.90
C TRP A 44 -2.80 -16.48 -18.18
N VAL A 45 -2.01 -16.22 -17.12
CA VAL A 45 -0.57 -15.96 -17.22
C VAL A 45 0.16 -16.92 -16.28
N ASN A 46 0.74 -18.00 -16.81
CA ASN A 46 1.40 -19.05 -16.02
C ASN A 46 0.53 -19.55 -14.85
N ASP A 47 -0.71 -19.96 -15.15
CA ASP A 47 -1.73 -20.43 -14.20
C ASP A 47 -2.26 -19.36 -13.22
N GLN A 48 -1.81 -18.11 -13.32
CA GLN A 48 -2.43 -16.98 -12.62
C GLN A 48 -3.54 -16.37 -13.48
N PRO A 49 -4.79 -16.31 -12.98
CA PRO A 49 -5.89 -15.69 -13.71
C PRO A 49 -5.79 -14.17 -13.62
N ILE A 50 -6.13 -13.49 -14.71
CA ILE A 50 -6.50 -12.07 -14.73
C ILE A 50 -8.04 -12.02 -14.73
N PRO A 51 -8.69 -11.72 -13.58
CA PRO A 51 -10.14 -11.78 -13.47
C PRO A 51 -10.83 -10.68 -14.26
N LYS A 52 -12.03 -10.98 -14.78
CA LYS A 52 -12.86 -9.99 -15.48
C LYS A 52 -13.17 -8.77 -14.61
N GLU A 53 -13.39 -8.98 -13.31
CA GLU A 53 -13.70 -7.91 -12.37
C GLU A 53 -12.54 -6.92 -12.22
N GLN A 54 -11.28 -7.37 -12.39
CA GLN A 54 -10.13 -6.49 -12.35
C GLN A 54 -10.12 -5.56 -13.57
N LEU A 55 -10.42 -6.08 -14.77
CA LEU A 55 -10.56 -5.26 -15.97
C LEU A 55 -11.69 -4.25 -15.81
N GLU A 56 -12.86 -4.69 -15.33
CA GLU A 56 -14.02 -3.83 -15.11
C GLU A 56 -13.72 -2.70 -14.12
N LYS A 57 -12.99 -3.01 -13.03
CA LYS A 57 -12.56 -2.02 -12.05
C LYS A 57 -11.62 -0.98 -12.67
N VAL A 58 -10.63 -1.40 -13.46
CA VAL A 58 -9.73 -0.48 -14.17
C VAL A 58 -10.52 0.44 -15.11
N VAL A 59 -11.52 -0.10 -15.82
CA VAL A 59 -12.39 0.72 -16.69
C VAL A 59 -13.25 1.68 -15.88
N ALA A 60 -13.79 1.26 -14.73
CA ALA A 60 -14.66 2.10 -13.89
C ALA A 60 -13.91 3.25 -13.22
N GLU A 61 -12.64 3.04 -12.85
CA GLU A 61 -11.79 4.04 -12.18
C GLU A 61 -11.11 5.01 -13.16
N ALA A 62 -11.12 4.71 -14.46
CA ALA A 62 -10.53 5.57 -15.48
C ALA A 62 -11.35 6.85 -15.72
N PRO A 63 -10.71 7.99 -16.07
CA PRO A 63 -11.40 9.19 -16.52
C PRO A 63 -12.35 8.93 -17.70
N GLU A 64 -13.48 9.66 -17.80
CA GLU A 64 -14.54 9.36 -18.77
C GLU A 64 -14.06 9.29 -20.23
N TYR A 65 -13.11 10.15 -20.60
CA TYR A 65 -12.54 10.14 -21.95
C TYR A 65 -11.77 8.84 -22.26
N ILE A 66 -11.15 8.22 -21.26
CA ILE A 66 -10.47 6.93 -21.38
C ILE A 66 -11.51 5.79 -21.39
N GLN A 67 -12.56 5.89 -20.56
CA GLN A 67 -13.60 4.85 -20.49
C GLN A 67 -14.24 4.58 -21.85
N ALA A 68 -14.53 5.64 -22.63
CA ALA A 68 -15.15 5.50 -23.94
C ALA A 68 -14.31 4.61 -24.88
N GLN A 69 -12.99 4.80 -24.87
CA GLN A 69 -12.06 3.98 -25.65
C GLN A 69 -11.97 2.55 -25.11
N LEU A 70 -11.84 2.39 -23.79
CA LEU A 70 -11.73 1.08 -23.14
C LEU A 70 -12.99 0.22 -23.22
N LYS A 71 -14.17 0.82 -23.48
CA LYS A 71 -15.43 0.09 -23.68
C LYS A 71 -15.55 -0.54 -25.07
N THR A 72 -14.74 -0.11 -26.05
CA THR A 72 -14.68 -0.76 -27.37
C THR A 72 -13.98 -2.12 -27.30
N GLU A 73 -14.30 -3.04 -28.19
CA GLU A 73 -13.66 -4.37 -28.21
C GLU A 73 -12.14 -4.29 -28.39
N ALA A 74 -11.67 -3.41 -29.29
CA ALA A 74 -10.24 -3.15 -29.47
C ALA A 74 -9.59 -2.56 -28.21
N GLY A 75 -10.26 -1.60 -27.55
CA GLY A 75 -9.78 -0.99 -26.31
C GLY A 75 -9.67 -1.99 -25.16
N LYS A 76 -10.69 -2.84 -24.97
CA LYS A 76 -10.65 -3.93 -23.99
C LYS A 76 -9.49 -4.89 -24.28
N ARG A 77 -9.33 -5.32 -25.54
CA ARG A 77 -8.27 -6.25 -25.93
C ARG A 77 -6.88 -5.67 -25.62
N ASN A 78 -6.65 -4.42 -25.96
CA ASN A 78 -5.40 -3.71 -25.68
C ASN A 78 -5.14 -3.55 -24.17
N MET A 79 -6.19 -3.30 -23.38
CA MET A 79 -6.07 -3.24 -21.92
C MET A 79 -5.71 -4.61 -21.34
N VAL A 80 -6.36 -5.69 -21.80
CA VAL A 80 -6.01 -7.05 -21.39
C VAL A 80 -4.56 -7.38 -21.74
N ASP A 81 -4.07 -7.01 -22.94
CA ASP A 81 -2.65 -7.18 -23.30
C ASP A 81 -1.72 -6.42 -22.35
N THR A 82 -2.09 -5.20 -21.98
CA THR A 82 -1.33 -4.39 -21.00
C THR A 82 -1.27 -5.07 -19.63
N MET A 83 -2.40 -5.64 -19.18
CA MET A 83 -2.47 -6.39 -17.91
C MET A 83 -1.61 -7.66 -17.95
N VAL A 84 -1.63 -8.40 -19.07
CA VAL A 84 -0.78 -9.58 -19.28
C VAL A 84 0.70 -9.20 -19.24
N GLN A 85 1.09 -8.11 -19.91
CA GLN A 85 2.47 -7.61 -19.88
C GLN A 85 2.92 -7.23 -18.47
N ALA A 86 2.09 -6.48 -17.74
CA ALA A 86 2.37 -6.10 -16.36
C ALA A 86 2.54 -7.32 -15.45
N GLU A 87 1.67 -8.33 -15.61
CA GLU A 87 1.75 -9.59 -14.85
C GLU A 87 3.03 -10.37 -15.15
N LEU A 88 3.43 -10.49 -16.42
CA LEU A 88 4.69 -11.14 -16.80
C LEU A 88 5.91 -10.45 -16.16
N VAL A 89 5.94 -9.11 -16.17
CA VAL A 89 6.99 -8.33 -15.52
C VAL A 89 6.98 -8.55 -14.00
N TYR A 90 5.80 -8.54 -13.39
CA TYR A 90 5.65 -8.80 -11.95
C TYR A 90 6.17 -10.19 -11.57
N GLN A 91 5.72 -11.24 -12.25
CA GLN A 91 6.15 -12.62 -11.98
C GLN A 91 7.67 -12.76 -12.09
N LYS A 92 8.27 -12.15 -13.12
CA LYS A 92 9.71 -12.14 -13.31
C LYS A 92 10.44 -11.41 -12.17
N ALA A 93 9.95 -10.24 -11.76
CA ALA A 93 10.53 -9.48 -10.65
C ALA A 93 10.44 -10.25 -9.32
N VAL A 94 9.31 -10.93 -9.08
CA VAL A 94 9.12 -11.81 -7.91
C VAL A 94 10.12 -12.97 -7.94
N GLN A 95 10.26 -13.63 -9.09
CA GLN A 95 11.23 -14.71 -9.29
C GLN A 95 12.67 -14.25 -9.00
N GLU A 96 13.01 -13.02 -9.37
CA GLU A 96 14.32 -12.41 -9.10
C GLU A 96 14.46 -11.82 -7.68
N GLY A 97 13.47 -12.03 -6.82
CA GLY A 97 13.53 -11.66 -5.41
C GLY A 97 13.29 -10.19 -5.13
N TYR A 98 12.70 -9.42 -6.05
CA TYR A 98 12.40 -8.00 -5.82
C TYR A 98 11.46 -7.77 -4.63
N LEU A 99 10.57 -8.72 -4.32
CA LEU A 99 9.73 -8.64 -3.13
C LEU A 99 10.55 -8.57 -1.83
N ASN A 100 11.76 -9.15 -1.79
CA ASN A 100 12.59 -9.18 -0.59
C ASN A 100 13.51 -7.96 -0.46
N LYS A 101 13.51 -7.06 -1.45
CA LYS A 101 14.36 -5.86 -1.42
C LYS A 101 13.89 -4.90 -0.32
N PRO A 102 14.81 -4.28 0.45
CA PRO A 102 14.46 -3.38 1.55
C PRO A 102 13.51 -2.24 1.14
N GLU A 103 13.72 -1.65 -0.03
CA GLU A 103 12.90 -0.56 -0.56
C GLU A 103 11.48 -1.00 -0.94
N VAL A 104 11.30 -2.27 -1.35
CA VAL A 104 9.99 -2.83 -1.66
C VAL A 104 9.25 -3.19 -0.37
N GLN A 105 9.92 -3.85 0.57
CA GLN A 105 9.35 -4.18 1.88
C GLN A 105 8.94 -2.92 2.65
N ALA A 106 9.77 -1.87 2.68
CA ALA A 106 9.42 -0.62 3.33
C ALA A 106 8.15 0.02 2.74
N LYS A 107 7.98 -0.03 1.41
CA LYS A 107 6.75 0.46 0.74
C LYS A 107 5.55 -0.41 1.06
N LEU A 108 5.70 -1.73 1.04
CA LEU A 108 4.63 -2.67 1.39
C LEU A 108 4.18 -2.49 2.84
N ASP A 109 5.11 -2.33 3.78
CA ASP A 109 4.81 -2.08 5.19
C ASP A 109 4.09 -0.75 5.40
N MET A 110 4.51 0.30 4.69
CA MET A 110 3.83 1.59 4.70
C MET A 110 2.38 1.46 4.21
N VAL A 111 2.16 0.87 3.03
CA VAL A 111 0.83 0.69 2.45
C VAL A 111 -0.04 -0.19 3.33
N LYS A 112 0.51 -1.31 3.83
CA LYS A 112 -0.18 -2.21 4.76
C LYS A 112 -0.67 -1.46 6.00
N LYS A 113 0.18 -0.64 6.62
CA LYS A 113 -0.19 0.16 7.79
C LYS A 113 -1.30 1.15 7.45
N GLN A 114 -1.20 1.84 6.31
CA GLN A 114 -2.22 2.80 5.88
C GLN A 114 -3.58 2.15 5.67
N VAL A 115 -3.62 1.02 4.96
CA VAL A 115 -4.87 0.28 4.70
C VAL A 115 -5.47 -0.22 6.00
N VAL A 116 -4.69 -0.87 6.87
CA VAL A 116 -5.20 -1.42 8.13
C VAL A 116 -5.76 -0.31 9.03
N VAL A 117 -5.03 0.81 9.17
CA VAL A 117 -5.50 1.94 9.98
C VAL A 117 -6.76 2.56 9.37
N GLY A 118 -6.77 2.75 8.05
CA GLY A 118 -7.91 3.33 7.32
C GLY A 118 -9.18 2.49 7.47
N GLU A 119 -9.12 1.20 7.16
CA GLU A 119 -10.26 0.27 7.24
C GLU A 119 -10.81 0.17 8.66
N TYR A 120 -9.93 0.08 9.66
CA TYR A 120 -10.35 -0.01 11.06
C TYR A 120 -11.08 1.27 11.51
N LEU A 121 -10.50 2.44 11.23
CA LEU A 121 -11.12 3.72 11.59
C LEU A 121 -12.42 3.96 10.82
N GLN A 122 -12.44 3.66 9.52
CA GLN A 122 -13.64 3.80 8.70
C GLN A 122 -14.77 2.91 9.23
N GLY A 123 -14.47 1.66 9.61
CA GLY A 123 -15.45 0.74 10.19
C GLY A 123 -16.05 1.28 11.49
N LEU A 124 -15.21 1.76 12.41
CA LEU A 124 -15.66 2.32 13.69
C LEU A 124 -16.49 3.60 13.50
N ILE A 125 -16.01 4.53 12.68
CA ILE A 125 -16.71 5.80 12.42
C ILE A 125 -18.04 5.52 11.73
N LYS A 126 -18.06 4.69 10.67
CA LYS A 126 -19.31 4.35 9.96
C LYS A 126 -20.36 3.74 10.87
N ALA A 127 -19.95 2.92 11.86
CA ALA A 127 -20.86 2.35 12.84
C ALA A 127 -21.39 3.38 13.87
N ALA A 128 -20.66 4.47 14.11
CA ALA A 128 -20.99 5.49 15.10
C ALA A 128 -21.80 6.67 14.54
N ILE A 129 -21.61 7.03 13.27
CA ILE A 129 -22.21 8.22 12.66
C ILE A 129 -23.72 8.06 12.42
N LYS A 130 -24.47 9.12 12.74
CA LYS A 130 -25.90 9.22 12.48
C LYS A 130 -26.19 10.34 11.48
N GLN A 131 -27.20 10.14 10.65
CA GLN A 131 -27.74 11.19 9.80
C GLN A 131 -28.26 12.33 10.69
N PRO A 132 -27.83 13.59 10.47
CA PRO A 132 -28.37 14.73 11.20
C PRO A 132 -29.88 14.86 10.99
N THR A 133 -30.61 15.11 12.06
CA THR A 133 -32.06 15.35 12.05
C THR A 133 -32.39 16.74 11.54
N ASP A 134 -33.60 16.95 11.04
CA ASP A 134 -34.07 18.28 10.59
C ASP A 134 -33.96 19.35 11.68
N GLU A 135 -34.16 18.96 12.95
CA GLU A 135 -33.99 19.85 14.10
C GLU A 135 -32.54 20.30 14.27
N GLU A 136 -31.57 19.38 14.17
CA GLU A 136 -30.15 19.69 14.25
C GLU A 136 -29.69 20.56 13.07
N LEU A 137 -30.20 20.28 11.86
CA LEU A 137 -29.95 21.09 10.67
C LEU A 137 -30.47 22.51 10.88
N ARG A 138 -31.70 22.66 11.40
CA ARG A 138 -32.32 23.96 11.63
C ARG A 138 -31.61 24.75 12.71
N LYS A 139 -31.25 24.11 13.82
CA LYS A 139 -30.47 24.72 14.89
C LYS A 139 -29.10 25.22 14.39
N PHE A 140 -28.43 24.42 13.57
CA PHE A 140 -27.16 24.84 12.97
C PHE A 140 -27.35 26.06 12.06
N TYR A 141 -28.38 26.07 11.22
CA TYR A 141 -28.71 27.22 10.38
C TYR A 141 -28.98 28.50 11.19
N ASP A 142 -29.85 28.44 12.19
CA ASP A 142 -30.24 29.59 13.00
C ASP A 142 -29.07 30.16 13.83
N SER A 143 -28.14 29.30 14.24
CA SER A 143 -26.93 29.70 15.00
C SER A 143 -25.79 30.28 14.14
N ASN A 144 -25.93 30.29 12.81
CA ASN A 144 -24.91 30.79 11.89
C ASN A 144 -25.42 32.01 11.10
N PRO A 145 -25.19 33.26 11.59
CA PRO A 145 -25.72 34.48 10.97
C PRO A 145 -25.32 34.70 9.51
N GLN A 146 -24.19 34.13 9.07
CA GLN A 146 -23.76 34.21 7.68
C GLN A 146 -24.60 33.35 6.74
N MET A 147 -25.26 32.30 7.25
CA MET A 147 -26.16 31.44 6.49
C MET A 147 -27.57 32.03 6.36
N ALA A 148 -27.96 32.94 7.26
CA ALA A 148 -29.28 33.60 7.26
C ALA A 148 -29.57 34.45 6.01
N LYS A 149 -28.58 34.67 5.13
CA LYS A 149 -28.73 35.35 3.84
C LYS A 149 -29.19 34.43 2.70
N MET A 150 -29.22 33.12 2.95
CA MET A 150 -29.58 32.08 1.97
C MET A 150 -30.81 31.34 2.47
N ASP A 151 -31.60 30.73 1.58
CA ASP A 151 -32.76 29.93 2.01
C ASP A 151 -32.33 28.62 2.67
N PHE A 152 -33.03 28.20 3.74
CA PHE A 152 -32.70 26.98 4.49
C PHE A 152 -32.71 25.73 3.60
N GLU A 153 -33.66 25.59 2.68
CA GLU A 153 -33.76 24.43 1.81
C GLU A 153 -32.57 24.34 0.85
N GLN A 154 -32.04 25.49 0.41
CA GLN A 154 -30.87 25.55 -0.47
C GLN A 154 -29.58 25.12 0.23
N VAL A 155 -29.46 25.39 1.54
CA VAL A 155 -28.25 25.09 2.32
C VAL A 155 -28.34 23.82 3.16
N LYS A 156 -29.53 23.21 3.28
CA LYS A 156 -29.80 22.01 4.09
C LYS A 156 -28.80 20.88 3.83
N GLY A 157 -28.53 20.56 2.56
CA GLY A 157 -27.57 19.51 2.17
C GLY A 157 -26.13 19.83 2.58
N MET A 158 -25.71 21.10 2.44
CA MET A 158 -24.40 21.56 2.88
C MET A 158 -24.26 21.48 4.40
N ILE A 159 -25.31 21.86 5.14
CA ILE A 159 -25.34 21.77 6.61
C ILE A 159 -25.25 20.30 7.04
N ALA A 160 -26.02 19.41 6.40
CA ALA A 160 -25.99 17.98 6.69
C ALA A 160 -24.60 17.38 6.47
N GLN A 161 -23.95 17.72 5.35
CA GLN A 161 -22.58 17.29 5.07
C GLN A 161 -21.59 17.84 6.10
N ARG A 162 -21.73 19.10 6.51
CA ARG A 162 -20.84 19.71 7.52
C ARG A 162 -21.03 19.07 8.89
N LEU A 163 -22.26 18.90 9.36
CA LEU A 163 -22.55 18.24 10.64
C LEU A 163 -22.05 16.79 10.63
N THR A 164 -22.24 16.07 9.53
CA THR A 164 -21.72 14.70 9.38
C THR A 164 -20.20 14.68 9.45
N GLN A 165 -19.49 15.60 8.78
CA GLN A 165 -18.03 15.72 8.88
C GLN A 165 -17.55 16.09 10.28
N GLN A 166 -18.28 16.98 10.98
CA GLN A 166 -17.97 17.32 12.37
C GLN A 166 -18.08 16.09 13.28
N GLN A 167 -19.18 15.34 13.18
CA GLN A 167 -19.34 14.08 13.92
C GLN A 167 -18.22 13.08 13.60
N GLN A 168 -17.81 12.95 12.33
CA GLN A 168 -16.69 12.07 11.95
C GLN A 168 -15.38 12.47 12.62
N MET A 169 -15.06 13.77 12.63
CA MET A 169 -13.87 14.29 13.30
C MET A 169 -13.92 14.11 14.81
N GLU A 170 -15.08 14.31 15.43
CA GLU A 170 -15.30 14.09 16.86
C GLU A 170 -15.10 12.62 17.25
N GLU A 171 -15.73 11.70 16.51
CA GLU A 171 -15.57 10.26 16.77
C GLU A 171 -14.14 9.79 16.50
N TYR A 172 -13.49 10.27 15.44
CA TYR A 172 -12.06 10.02 15.21
C TYR A 172 -11.21 10.45 16.41
N ASN A 173 -11.38 11.70 16.87
CA ASN A 173 -10.63 12.24 18.00
C ASN A 173 -10.89 11.45 19.28
N LYS A 174 -12.13 11.05 19.52
CA LYS A 174 -12.52 10.21 20.66
C LYS A 174 -11.85 8.85 20.61
N ILE A 175 -11.88 8.16 19.47
CA ILE A 175 -11.20 6.86 19.27
C ILE A 175 -9.70 7.02 19.54
N VAL A 176 -9.04 8.00 18.91
CA VAL A 176 -7.61 8.23 19.09
C VAL A 176 -7.26 8.57 20.54
N ASN A 177 -8.06 9.41 21.19
CA ASN A 177 -7.84 9.76 22.60
C ASN A 177 -8.01 8.56 23.52
N GLN A 178 -9.02 7.72 23.31
CA GLN A 178 -9.19 6.47 24.05
C GLN A 178 -7.98 5.55 23.87
N LEU A 179 -7.53 5.33 22.62
CA LEU A 179 -6.35 4.51 22.36
C LEU A 179 -5.10 5.06 23.04
N LYS A 180 -4.91 6.39 23.04
CA LYS A 180 -3.81 7.05 23.75
C LYS A 180 -3.82 6.77 25.25
N THR A 181 -4.98 6.70 25.91
CA THR A 181 -5.06 6.41 27.35
C THR A 181 -4.59 4.99 27.71
N THR A 182 -4.76 4.05 26.78
CA THR A 182 -4.35 2.64 26.98
C THR A 182 -2.93 2.35 26.51
N ALA A 183 -2.35 3.24 25.71
CA ALA A 183 -1.07 3.03 25.06
C ALA A 183 0.10 3.58 25.88
N LYS A 184 1.19 2.81 25.95
CA LYS A 184 2.48 3.31 26.45
C LYS A 184 3.18 4.10 25.35
N ILE A 185 3.03 5.41 25.37
CA ILE A 185 3.59 6.31 24.35
C ILE A 185 4.88 6.95 24.88
N LYS A 186 5.98 6.85 24.12
CA LYS A 186 7.23 7.57 24.37
C LYS A 186 7.63 8.31 23.10
N ILE A 187 7.61 9.63 23.16
CA ILE A 187 8.08 10.51 22.07
C ILE A 187 9.51 10.93 22.41
N ASN A 188 10.44 10.79 21.46
CA ASN A 188 11.81 11.25 21.64
C ASN A 188 11.96 12.65 21.04
N GLU A 189 11.64 13.68 21.83
CA GLU A 189 11.69 15.10 21.44
C GLU A 189 13.05 15.52 20.87
N GLN A 190 14.14 14.92 21.35
CA GLN A 190 15.51 15.22 20.87
C GLN A 190 15.72 14.83 19.40
N ASN A 191 14.91 13.91 18.87
CA ASN A 191 14.97 13.47 17.48
C ASN A 191 14.00 14.24 16.56
N LEU A 192 13.26 15.23 17.07
CA LEU A 192 12.30 16.04 16.30
C LEU A 192 12.92 17.32 15.72
N GLY A 193 14.26 17.40 15.66
CA GLY A 193 14.98 18.55 15.10
C GLY A 193 14.51 18.93 13.69
N PRO A 194 14.89 20.12 13.19
CA PRO A 194 14.42 20.63 11.92
C PRO A 194 14.69 19.62 10.80
N PHE A 195 13.71 19.45 9.91
CA PHE A 195 13.95 18.74 8.66
C PHE A 195 15.12 19.40 7.94
N ALA A 196 15.99 18.60 7.33
CA ALA A 196 17.07 19.13 6.51
C ALA A 196 16.47 20.13 5.50
N PRO A 197 17.11 21.29 5.26
CA PRO A 197 16.63 22.22 4.25
C PRO A 197 16.46 21.44 2.95
N GLU A 198 15.28 21.56 2.33
CA GLU A 198 15.02 20.90 1.05
C GLU A 198 16.16 21.26 0.11
N ALA A 199 16.90 20.25 -0.35
CA ALA A 199 17.84 20.45 -1.44
C ALA A 199 17.06 21.15 -2.57
N PRO A 200 17.64 22.14 -3.27
CA PRO A 200 16.97 22.82 -4.37
C PRO A 200 16.38 21.75 -5.28
N GLN A 201 15.05 21.63 -5.29
CA GLN A 201 14.40 20.64 -6.13
C GLN A 201 14.85 20.96 -7.56
N PRO A 202 15.38 20.00 -8.32
CA PRO A 202 15.68 20.22 -9.73
C PRO A 202 14.41 20.79 -10.34
N GLN A 203 14.46 22.03 -10.81
CA GLN A 203 13.35 22.64 -11.52
C GLN A 203 13.13 21.73 -12.74
N MET A 204 12.09 20.90 -12.69
CA MET A 204 11.64 20.14 -13.84
C MET A 204 11.45 21.17 -14.95
N PRO A 205 12.24 21.14 -16.03
CA PRO A 205 12.08 22.09 -17.13
C PRO A 205 10.62 22.06 -17.56
N GLY A 206 9.98 23.24 -17.55
CA GLY A 206 8.54 23.35 -17.76
C GLY A 206 8.11 22.53 -18.97
N MET A 207 7.15 21.63 -18.78
CA MET A 207 6.41 21.03 -19.89
C MET A 207 5.57 22.13 -20.55
N MET A 208 6.20 22.88 -21.44
CA MET A 208 5.55 23.82 -22.35
C MET A 208 6.00 23.49 -23.77
N GLY A 209 5.01 23.12 -24.59
CA GLY A 209 5.11 23.15 -26.05
C GLY A 209 5.57 21.82 -26.65
N GLY A 210 4.67 21.22 -27.44
CA GLY A 210 4.96 20.03 -28.22
C GLY A 210 5.95 20.27 -29.37
N GLU A 211 6.12 19.17 -30.11
CA GLU A 211 6.89 19.01 -31.35
C GLU A 211 8.34 18.55 -31.16
N GLY A 212 8.47 17.22 -31.16
CA GLY A 212 9.60 16.50 -31.74
C GLY A 212 10.88 16.47 -30.90
N MET A 213 11.27 15.27 -30.47
CA MET A 213 12.50 14.63 -30.94
C MET A 213 12.77 13.33 -30.16
N MET A 214 13.33 12.38 -30.89
CA MET A 214 13.74 11.03 -30.51
C MET A 214 14.49 10.97 -29.18
N ALA A 215 14.25 9.90 -28.42
CA ALA A 215 15.19 9.47 -27.39
C ALA A 215 16.50 9.01 -28.06
N PRO A 216 17.67 9.44 -27.57
CA PRO A 216 18.89 8.69 -27.72
C PRO A 216 19.18 7.90 -26.44
N GLU A 217 19.64 6.67 -26.67
CA GLU A 217 20.18 5.72 -25.71
C GLU A 217 21.26 6.32 -24.80
N GLY A 218 21.39 5.75 -23.60
CA GLY A 218 22.59 5.86 -22.78
C GLY A 218 22.39 6.57 -21.45
N ALA A 219 21.97 5.81 -20.43
CA ALA A 219 22.20 6.22 -19.05
C ALA A 219 23.72 6.14 -18.74
N PRO A 220 24.36 7.19 -18.19
CA PRO A 220 25.51 7.01 -17.34
C PRO A 220 25.05 6.79 -15.89
N ALA A 221 25.64 5.77 -15.26
CA ALA A 221 25.40 5.33 -13.91
C ALA A 221 25.50 6.46 -12.87
N ALA A 222 24.65 6.40 -11.84
CA ALA A 222 24.78 7.23 -10.65
C ALA A 222 26.16 6.99 -9.99
N PRO A 223 26.91 8.04 -9.61
CA PRO A 223 28.17 7.87 -8.92
C PRO A 223 27.93 7.35 -7.49
N ALA A 224 28.70 6.33 -7.12
CA ALA A 224 28.73 5.74 -5.79
C ALA A 224 29.08 6.78 -4.70
N ALA A 225 28.35 6.76 -3.59
CA ALA A 225 28.66 7.58 -2.43
C ALA A 225 30.05 7.21 -1.85
N PRO A 226 30.91 8.18 -1.48
CA PRO A 226 32.19 7.87 -0.85
C PRO A 226 32.00 7.39 0.60
N ALA A 227 32.74 6.35 0.96
CA ALA A 227 32.78 5.78 2.31
C ALA A 227 33.34 6.79 3.34
N PRO A 228 32.91 6.71 4.62
CA PRO A 228 33.36 7.65 5.65
C PRO A 228 34.84 7.45 6.00
N ALA A 229 35.60 8.53 5.97
CA ALA A 229 37.01 8.57 6.36
C ALA A 229 37.18 8.33 7.87
N LYS A 230 38.17 7.50 8.22
CA LYS A 230 38.63 7.27 9.61
C LYS A 230 39.33 8.53 10.17
N PRO A 231 39.36 8.70 11.51
CA PRO A 231 39.93 9.88 12.16
C PRO A 231 41.45 9.96 11.99
N GLU A 232 41.95 11.18 11.79
CA GLU A 232 43.35 11.55 11.60
C GLU A 232 44.21 11.28 12.85
N ASP A 233 45.31 10.55 12.64
CA ASP A 233 46.39 10.38 13.60
C ASP A 233 47.37 11.56 13.46
N LYS A 234 47.57 12.31 14.54
CA LYS A 234 48.47 13.48 14.58
C LYS A 234 49.93 13.02 14.58
N ALA A 235 50.69 13.47 13.59
CA ALA A 235 52.16 13.47 13.60
C ALA A 235 52.68 14.92 13.55
N PRO A 236 53.97 15.22 13.76
CA PRO A 236 55.00 14.53 14.55
C PRO A 236 55.73 15.48 15.54
N ALA A 237 56.42 14.94 16.54
CA ALA A 237 57.45 15.67 17.27
C ALA A 237 58.81 15.53 16.55
N LYS A 238 59.52 16.66 16.38
CA LYS A 238 60.85 16.75 15.78
C LYS A 238 61.95 16.55 16.83
N LYS A 239 63.02 15.89 16.37
CA LYS A 239 64.38 15.72 16.91
C LYS A 239 64.58 14.68 18.01
#